data_AF-A0A7C3BMG1-F1
#
_entry.id   AF-A0A7C3BMG1-F1
#
_cell.length_a   1.000
_cell.length_b   1.000
_cell.length_c   1.000
_cell.angle_alpha   90.00
_cell.angle_beta   90.00
_cell.angle_gamma   90.00
#
_symmetry.space_group_name_H-M   'P 1'
#
loop_
_entity.id
_entity.type
_entity.pdbx_description
1 polymer ?
#
loop_
_entity_poly.entity_id
_entity_poly.type
_entity_poly.pdbx_seq_one_letter_code
_entity_poly.pdbx_strand_id
1 'polypeptide(L)'
;MVRLDYFLATRPGTRQNASGDIALVKEFKNKVFIGIVDAEGHGEEAEKTASICFDFMERHYRQDLVQVMDRLHQRLKELPRKAVAGFALLELETGELTYVGVGNISARIFGATNLRIIPRPGLIGYAMSSLRQERIKLHAGDVLVLHTDGVEEHFTLEDYPGLLNEDAERIATRIIKEFGRPDDDALCVALRYRG
;
A
#
# COMPACT_ATOMS: atom_id res chain seq x y z
N MET A 1 22.96 5.61 10.99
CA MET A 1 22.62 4.34 10.30
C MET A 1 21.23 4.51 9.71
N VAL A 2 21.03 4.16 8.44
CA VAL A 2 19.72 4.29 7.78
C VAL A 2 18.83 3.14 8.27
N ARG A 3 17.76 3.45 9.01
CA ARG A 3 16.84 2.47 9.61
C ARG A 3 15.85 1.88 8.60
N LEU A 4 15.72 2.49 7.42
CA LEU A 4 14.71 2.17 6.44
C LEU A 4 15.20 2.37 5.00
N ASP A 5 14.81 1.47 4.11
CA ASP A 5 14.96 1.59 2.67
C ASP A 5 13.60 1.30 2.03
N TYR A 6 13.08 2.20 1.21
CA TYR A 6 11.77 2.04 0.58
C TYR A 6 11.74 2.62 -0.82
N PHE A 7 10.85 2.08 -1.64
CA PHE A 7 10.60 2.58 -2.98
C PHE A 7 9.15 2.34 -3.39
N LEU A 8 8.62 3.26 -4.19
CA LEU A 8 7.29 3.19 -4.79
C LEU A 8 7.47 3.06 -6.30
N ALA A 9 6.95 1.96 -6.85
CA ALA A 9 6.87 1.76 -8.30
C ALA A 9 5.39 1.74 -8.71
N THR A 10 5.09 2.40 -9.84
CA THR A 10 3.76 2.43 -10.44
C THR A 10 3.87 2.28 -11.95
N ARG A 11 2.87 1.65 -12.56
CA ARG A 11 2.75 1.47 -14.00
C ARG A 11 1.26 1.49 -14.37
N PRO A 12 0.80 2.48 -15.18
CA PRO A 12 -0.54 2.44 -15.72
C PRO A 12 -0.78 1.19 -16.59
N GLY A 13 -2.03 0.77 -16.71
CA GLY A 13 -2.43 -0.26 -17.67
C GLY A 13 -2.07 0.16 -19.11
N THR A 14 -1.76 -0.81 -19.97
CA THR A 14 -1.24 -0.56 -21.34
C THR A 14 -2.13 0.31 -22.25
N ARG A 15 -3.42 0.45 -21.91
CA ARG A 15 -4.39 1.28 -22.64
C ARG A 15 -4.77 2.57 -21.90
N GLN A 16 -4.11 2.86 -20.79
CA GLN A 16 -4.43 3.97 -19.90
C GLN A 16 -3.32 5.02 -19.94
N ASN A 17 -3.69 6.29 -20.00
CA ASN A 17 -2.73 7.40 -19.99
C ASN A 17 -2.44 7.90 -18.57
N ALA A 18 -3.24 7.48 -17.60
CA ALA A 18 -3.15 7.86 -16.19
C ALA A 18 -3.65 6.70 -15.34
N SER A 19 -3.18 6.63 -14.09
CA SER A 19 -3.50 5.56 -13.17
C SER A 19 -4.49 6.00 -12.09
N GLY A 20 -5.44 5.12 -11.75
CA GLY A 20 -6.29 5.20 -10.56
C GLY A 20 -5.59 4.79 -9.26
N ASP A 21 -4.39 4.21 -9.37
CA ASP A 21 -3.58 3.82 -8.22
C ASP A 21 -2.73 4.97 -7.72
N ILE A 22 -2.68 5.16 -6.40
CA ILE A 22 -1.79 6.12 -5.77
C ILE A 22 -1.26 5.61 -4.45
N ALA A 23 -0.04 6.02 -4.12
CA ALA A 23 0.53 5.76 -2.82
C ALA A 23 1.28 6.96 -2.25
N LEU A 24 1.43 6.95 -0.93
CA LEU A 24 2.14 7.96 -0.17
C LEU A 24 3.03 7.30 0.88
N VAL A 25 4.29 7.71 0.96
CA VAL A 25 5.20 7.36 2.05
C VAL A 25 5.65 8.64 2.75
N LYS A 26 5.48 8.73 4.07
CA LYS A 26 5.91 9.88 4.88
C LYS A 26 6.60 9.46 6.16
N GLU A 27 7.82 9.94 6.32
CA GLU A 27 8.57 9.85 7.57
C GLU A 27 8.22 11.03 8.51
N PHE A 28 7.95 10.74 9.78
CA PHE A 28 7.72 11.77 10.80
C PHE A 28 7.91 11.20 12.21
N LYS A 29 8.53 11.96 13.12
CA LYS A 29 8.65 11.60 14.56
C LYS A 29 9.07 10.13 14.79
N ASN A 30 10.06 9.65 14.03
CA ASN A 30 10.54 8.25 14.09
C ASN A 30 9.50 7.20 13.67
N LYS A 31 8.53 7.60 12.86
CA LYS A 31 7.49 6.76 12.24
C LYS A 31 7.53 6.89 10.73
N VAL A 32 6.99 5.88 10.06
CA VAL A 32 6.70 5.92 8.63
C VAL A 32 5.25 5.57 8.39
N PHE A 33 4.49 6.52 7.85
CA PHE A 33 3.17 6.25 7.29
C PHE A 33 3.34 5.81 5.85
N ILE A 34 2.60 4.77 5.48
CA ILE A 34 2.49 4.27 4.12
C ILE A 34 1.01 4.14 3.82
N GLY A 35 0.55 4.77 2.75
CA GLY A 35 -0.80 4.57 2.25
C GLY A 35 -0.77 4.17 0.79
N ILE A 36 -1.62 3.22 0.43
CA ILE A 36 -1.88 2.79 -0.93
C ILE A 36 -3.39 2.81 -1.15
N VAL A 37 -3.81 3.31 -2.31
CA VAL A 37 -5.20 3.45 -2.70
C VAL A 37 -5.32 3.06 -4.16
N ASP A 38 -6.36 2.28 -4.47
CA ASP A 38 -6.80 1.97 -5.83
C ASP A 38 -8.20 2.56 -5.99
N ALA A 39 -8.32 3.54 -6.89
CA ALA A 39 -9.58 4.20 -7.22
C ALA A 39 -10.33 3.42 -8.30
N GLU A 40 -11.61 3.14 -8.03
CA GLU A 40 -12.45 2.32 -8.90
C GLU A 40 -12.56 2.88 -10.33
N GLY A 41 -12.22 2.03 -11.30
CA GLY A 41 -12.37 2.30 -12.72
C GLY A 41 -11.06 2.75 -13.37
N HIS A 42 -11.16 3.46 -14.49
CA HIS A 42 -10.01 3.90 -15.26
C HIS A 42 -10.21 5.31 -15.83
N GLY A 43 -9.10 5.95 -16.23
CA GLY A 43 -9.10 7.28 -16.85
C GLY A 43 -9.27 8.44 -15.86
N GLU A 44 -9.62 9.62 -16.39
CA GLU A 44 -9.55 10.90 -15.67
C GLU A 44 -10.33 10.94 -14.35
N GLU A 45 -11.50 10.29 -14.27
CA GLU A 45 -12.29 10.26 -13.03
C GLU A 45 -11.67 9.39 -11.93
N ALA A 46 -10.99 8.31 -12.31
CA ALA A 46 -10.25 7.46 -11.37
C ALA A 46 -9.00 8.21 -10.88
N GLU A 47 -8.23 8.80 -11.80
CA GLU A 47 -7.07 9.64 -11.49
C GLU A 47 -7.45 10.81 -10.56
N LYS A 48 -8.56 11.50 -10.82
CA LYS A 48 -9.05 12.60 -9.98
C LYS A 48 -9.38 12.13 -8.57
N THR A 49 -9.99 10.96 -8.45
CA THR A 49 -10.28 10.33 -7.15
C THR A 49 -9.00 9.96 -6.43
N ALA A 50 -8.03 9.36 -7.14
CA ALA A 50 -6.71 9.03 -6.61
C ALA A 50 -5.98 10.28 -6.11
N SER A 51 -5.98 11.38 -6.88
CA SER A 51 -5.40 12.66 -6.46
C SER A 51 -6.06 13.22 -5.19
N ILE A 52 -7.39 13.16 -5.08
CA ILE A 52 -8.10 13.57 -3.85
C ILE A 52 -7.69 12.68 -2.65
N CYS A 53 -7.54 11.37 -2.87
CA CYS A 53 -7.05 10.45 -1.85
C CYS A 53 -5.62 10.78 -1.42
N PHE A 54 -4.74 11.12 -2.36
CA PHE A 54 -3.37 11.55 -2.07
C PHE A 54 -3.34 12.80 -1.19
N ASP A 55 -4.05 13.86 -1.60
CA ASP A 55 -4.16 15.10 -0.82
C ASP A 55 -4.77 14.87 0.56
N PHE A 56 -5.71 13.92 0.66
CA PHE A 56 -6.29 13.52 1.92
C PHE A 56 -5.23 12.86 2.82
N MET A 57 -4.46 11.89 2.31
CA MET A 57 -3.38 11.26 3.06
C MET A 57 -2.31 12.28 3.48
N GLU A 58 -1.91 13.20 2.61
CA GLU A 58 -0.94 14.28 2.91
C GLU A 58 -1.35 15.12 4.12
N ARG A 59 -2.65 15.36 4.30
CA ARG A 59 -3.17 16.16 5.43
C ARG A 59 -3.33 15.35 6.72
N HIS A 60 -3.49 14.03 6.62
CA HIS A 60 -3.95 13.19 7.72
C HIS A 60 -2.96 12.10 8.19
N TYR A 61 -1.82 11.91 7.51
CA TYR A 61 -0.85 10.82 7.79
C TYR A 61 -0.31 10.72 9.22
N ARG A 62 -0.44 11.78 10.03
CA ARG A 62 -0.02 11.81 11.44
C ARG A 62 -1.09 11.35 12.44
N GLN A 63 -2.30 11.04 11.97
CA GLN A 63 -3.42 10.62 12.81
C GLN A 63 -3.47 9.09 12.95
N ASP A 64 -4.36 8.59 13.81
CA ASP A 64 -4.61 7.15 13.97
C ASP A 64 -5.18 6.53 12.68
N LEU A 65 -4.70 5.35 12.29
CA LEU A 65 -5.04 4.75 10.99
C LEU A 65 -6.54 4.46 10.83
N VAL A 66 -7.22 4.02 11.88
CA VAL A 66 -8.66 3.76 11.84
C VAL A 66 -9.40 5.08 11.61
N GLN A 67 -9.00 6.14 12.31
CA GLN A 67 -9.59 7.48 12.12
C GLN A 67 -9.34 8.04 10.72
N VAL A 68 -8.13 7.85 10.16
CA VAL A 68 -7.81 8.27 8.78
C VAL A 68 -8.71 7.53 7.78
N MET A 69 -8.86 6.21 7.94
CA MET A 69 -9.71 5.38 7.08
C MET A 69 -11.20 5.76 7.17
N ASP A 70 -11.73 5.96 8.38
CA ASP A 70 -13.12 6.39 8.58
C ASP A 70 -13.41 7.76 7.96
N ARG A 71 -12.47 8.71 8.11
CA ARG A 71 -12.62 10.04 7.52
C ARG A 71 -12.49 9.99 5.99
N LEU A 72 -11.61 9.16 5.44
CA LEU A 72 -11.53 8.94 4.00
C LEU A 72 -12.85 8.34 3.49
N HIS A 73 -13.44 7.39 4.22
CA HIS A 73 -14.74 6.83 3.90
C HIS A 73 -15.83 7.90 3.82
N GLN A 74 -15.89 8.86 4.75
CA GLN A 74 -16.86 9.97 4.62
C GLN A 74 -16.54 10.88 3.42
N ARG A 75 -15.26 11.21 3.20
CA ARG A 75 -14.85 12.05 2.08
C ARG A 75 -15.23 11.45 0.72
N LEU A 76 -15.02 10.15 0.53
CA LEU A 76 -15.33 9.48 -0.73
C LEU A 76 -16.83 9.28 -0.97
N LYS A 77 -17.71 9.43 0.04
CA LYS A 77 -19.17 9.43 -0.19
C LYS A 77 -19.61 10.58 -1.09
N GLU A 78 -18.90 11.70 -1.05
CA GLU A 78 -19.18 12.92 -1.82
C GLU A 78 -18.67 12.85 -3.27
N LEU A 79 -17.92 11.80 -3.63
CA LEU A 79 -17.31 11.64 -4.95
C LEU A 79 -18.07 10.61 -5.81
N PRO A 80 -18.00 10.71 -7.15
CA PRO A 80 -18.63 9.73 -8.03
C PRO A 80 -17.95 8.36 -7.95
N ARG A 81 -16.62 8.31 -7.88
CA ARG A 81 -15.85 7.07 -7.74
C ARG A 81 -15.47 6.80 -6.29
N LYS A 82 -15.30 5.52 -6.01
CA LYS A 82 -14.91 4.98 -4.71
C LYS A 82 -13.51 4.40 -4.80
N ALA A 83 -13.03 3.86 -3.70
CA ALA A 83 -11.69 3.29 -3.66
C ALA A 83 -11.59 2.15 -2.65
N VAL A 84 -10.51 1.39 -2.79
CA VAL A 84 -9.99 0.46 -1.81
C VAL A 84 -8.64 0.99 -1.32
N ALA A 85 -8.25 0.67 -0.08
CA ALA A 85 -7.03 1.22 0.48
C ALA A 85 -6.41 0.34 1.57
N GLY A 86 -5.09 0.46 1.71
CA GLY A 86 -4.32 -0.10 2.81
C GLY A 86 -3.43 0.97 3.41
N PHE A 87 -3.52 1.16 4.73
CA PHE A 87 -2.68 2.09 5.47
C PHE A 87 -1.83 1.34 6.47
N ALA A 88 -0.55 1.71 6.53
CA ALA A 88 0.41 1.19 7.47
C ALA A 88 1.12 2.32 8.23
N LEU A 89 1.45 2.07 9.49
CA LEU A 89 2.26 2.93 10.33
C LEU A 89 3.34 2.09 11.00
N LEU A 90 4.60 2.35 10.65
CA LEU A 90 5.75 1.67 11.21
C LEU A 90 6.45 2.57 12.23
N GLU A 91 6.61 2.10 13.46
CA GLU A 91 7.50 2.70 14.47
C GLU A 91 8.93 2.24 14.23
N LEU A 92 9.85 3.15 13.89
CA LEU A 92 11.21 2.78 13.46
C LEU A 92 12.11 2.29 14.59
N GLU A 93 11.86 2.69 15.83
CA GLU A 93 12.66 2.22 16.98
C GLU A 93 12.27 0.82 17.42
N THR A 94 10.98 0.52 17.40
CA THR A 94 10.47 -0.76 17.87
C THR A 94 10.27 -1.74 16.71
N GLY A 95 10.15 -1.30 15.47
CA GLY A 95 9.70 -2.15 14.36
C GLY A 95 8.24 -2.58 14.49
N GLU A 96 7.42 -1.91 15.32
CA GLU A 96 5.99 -2.20 15.39
C GLU A 96 5.27 -1.61 14.18
N LEU A 97 4.76 -2.50 13.33
CA LEU A 97 3.92 -2.18 12.17
C LEU A 97 2.46 -2.31 12.57
N THR A 98 1.72 -1.22 12.43
CA THR A 98 0.25 -1.23 12.47
C THR A 98 -0.29 -1.18 11.05
N TYR A 99 -1.31 -1.99 10.74
CA TYR A 99 -1.98 -1.99 9.43
C TYR A 99 -3.51 -1.97 9.56
N VAL A 100 -4.16 -1.25 8.64
CA VAL A 100 -5.62 -1.27 8.42
C VAL A 100 -5.86 -1.28 6.91
N GLY A 101 -6.67 -2.22 6.42
CA GLY A 101 -6.99 -2.33 5.00
C GLY A 101 -8.46 -2.62 4.72
N VAL A 102 -8.96 -2.06 3.62
CA VAL A 102 -10.32 -2.24 3.11
C VAL A 102 -10.25 -2.56 1.62
N GLY A 103 -10.93 -3.63 1.20
CA GLY A 103 -10.99 -4.08 -0.19
C GLY A 103 -9.99 -5.20 -0.48
N ASN A 104 -9.22 -5.03 -1.56
CA ASN A 104 -8.33 -6.02 -2.19
C ASN A 104 -6.84 -5.62 -2.13
N ILE A 105 -6.47 -4.57 -1.38
CA ILE A 105 -5.05 -4.22 -1.20
C ILE A 105 -4.31 -5.33 -0.48
N SER A 106 -3.24 -5.81 -1.11
CA SER A 106 -2.36 -6.84 -0.57
C SER A 106 -1.29 -6.22 0.32
N ALA A 107 -1.11 -6.81 1.50
CA ALA A 107 -0.05 -6.47 2.43
C ALA A 107 0.71 -7.73 2.86
N ARG A 108 1.98 -7.82 2.49
CA ARG A 108 2.80 -9.02 2.66
C ARG A 108 4.13 -8.68 3.31
N ILE A 109 4.57 -9.53 4.23
CA ILE A 109 5.86 -9.43 4.91
C ILE A 109 6.65 -10.67 4.56
N PHE A 110 7.91 -10.47 4.19
CA PHE A 110 8.88 -11.51 3.89
C PHE A 110 10.10 -11.35 4.78
N GLY A 111 10.64 -12.45 5.32
CA GLY A 111 11.83 -12.41 6.17
C GLY A 111 11.72 -13.39 7.34
N ALA A 112 11.88 -12.88 8.56
CA ALA A 112 11.82 -13.68 9.79
C ALA A 112 10.47 -14.40 9.95
N THR A 113 9.38 -13.79 9.49
CA THR A 113 8.09 -14.45 9.34
C THR A 113 7.48 -14.06 8.01
N ASN A 114 7.10 -15.06 7.20
CA ASN A 114 6.33 -14.82 5.99
C ASN A 114 4.86 -14.70 6.36
N LEU A 115 4.31 -13.50 6.21
CA LEU A 115 2.94 -13.18 6.62
C LEU A 115 2.21 -12.45 5.51
N ARG A 116 0.95 -12.80 5.30
CA ARG A 116 0.01 -12.03 4.49
C ARG A 116 -1.11 -11.52 5.38
N ILE A 117 -1.36 -10.22 5.32
CA ILE A 117 -2.42 -9.56 6.06
C ILE A 117 -3.65 -9.49 5.16
N ILE A 118 -4.76 -10.03 5.62
CA ILE A 118 -6.01 -10.08 4.86
C ILE A 118 -6.80 -8.79 5.14
N PRO A 119 -7.06 -7.94 4.12
CA PRO A 119 -7.88 -6.73 4.30
C PRO A 119 -9.34 -7.07 4.63
N ARG A 120 -10.07 -6.11 5.20
CA ARG A 120 -11.51 -6.26 5.44
C ARG A 120 -12.26 -6.03 4.13
N PRO A 121 -13.33 -6.81 3.83
CA PRO A 121 -14.13 -6.55 2.65
C PRO A 121 -14.87 -5.21 2.78
N GLY A 122 -14.89 -4.45 1.67
CA GLY A 122 -15.59 -3.18 1.59
C GLY A 122 -15.08 -2.32 0.45
N LEU A 123 -15.79 -1.22 0.23
CA LEU A 123 -15.50 -0.17 -0.74
C LEU A 123 -15.65 1.18 -0.03
N ILE A 124 -14.56 1.94 0.04
CA ILE A 124 -14.46 3.19 0.79
C ILE A 124 -15.31 4.25 0.09
N GLY A 125 -16.18 4.93 0.85
CA GLY A 125 -17.19 5.85 0.30
C GLY A 125 -18.50 5.18 -0.16
N TYR A 126 -18.63 3.85 -0.05
CA TYR A 126 -19.88 3.14 -0.32
C TYR A 126 -20.32 2.26 0.87
N ALA A 127 -19.63 1.15 1.11
CA ALA A 127 -19.95 0.20 2.17
C ALA A 127 -18.67 -0.37 2.79
N MET A 128 -18.46 -0.12 4.08
CA MET A 128 -17.25 -0.53 4.81
C MET A 128 -17.63 -1.37 6.02
N SER A 129 -17.02 -2.55 6.16
CA SER A 129 -17.12 -3.35 7.37
C SER A 129 -16.42 -2.67 8.55
N SER A 130 -16.68 -3.11 9.78
CA SER A 130 -15.88 -2.66 10.93
C SER A 130 -14.40 -2.89 10.66
N LEU A 131 -13.62 -1.82 10.82
CA LEU A 131 -12.18 -1.81 10.61
C LEU A 131 -11.50 -2.70 11.65
N ARG A 132 -10.46 -3.41 11.22
CA ARG A 132 -9.60 -4.21 12.09
C ARG A 132 -8.18 -3.71 11.92
N GLN A 133 -7.57 -3.40 13.06
CA GLN A 133 -6.17 -3.03 13.14
C GLN A 133 -5.36 -4.30 13.41
N GLU A 134 -4.39 -4.58 12.54
CA GLU A 134 -3.41 -5.63 12.75
C GLU A 134 -2.12 -5.01 13.25
N ARG A 135 -1.44 -5.70 14.18
CA ARG A 135 -0.14 -5.27 14.71
C ARG A 135 0.87 -6.39 14.52
N ILE A 136 1.99 -6.06 13.88
CA ILE A 136 3.03 -7.01 13.51
C ILE A 136 4.37 -6.43 13.92
N LYS A 137 5.26 -7.28 14.42
CA LYS A 137 6.65 -6.91 14.69
C LYS A 137 7.50 -7.19 13.46
N LEU A 138 8.12 -6.16 12.90
CA LEU A 138 9.18 -6.31 11.91
C LEU A 138 10.53 -6.50 12.60
N HIS A 139 11.33 -7.38 12.03
CA HIS A 139 12.71 -7.63 12.39
C HIS A 139 13.66 -7.04 11.34
N ALA A 140 14.88 -6.70 11.74
CA ALA A 140 15.87 -6.19 10.81
C ALA A 140 16.09 -7.20 9.67
N GLY A 141 15.99 -6.74 8.42
CA GLY A 141 16.02 -7.55 7.21
C GLY A 141 14.65 -7.83 6.60
N ASP A 142 13.55 -7.72 7.38
CA ASP A 142 12.20 -7.95 6.88
C ASP A 142 11.82 -6.93 5.79
N VAL A 143 11.07 -7.43 4.81
CA VAL A 143 10.55 -6.65 3.68
C VAL A 143 9.03 -6.64 3.74
N LEU A 144 8.45 -5.46 3.91
CA LEU A 144 7.03 -5.18 3.70
C LEU A 144 6.81 -4.85 2.22
N VAL A 145 5.85 -5.53 1.60
CA VAL A 145 5.36 -5.25 0.25
C VAL A 145 3.87 -4.95 0.36
N LEU A 146 3.48 -3.75 -0.09
CA LEU A 146 2.09 -3.38 -0.32
C LEU A 146 1.85 -3.23 -1.82
N HIS A 147 0.76 -3.78 -2.34
CA HIS A 147 0.43 -3.62 -3.76
C HIS A 147 -1.08 -3.66 -4.03
N THR A 148 -1.49 -3.05 -5.14
CA THR A 148 -2.84 -3.13 -5.72
C THR A 148 -3.05 -4.47 -6.43
N ASP A 149 -4.28 -4.79 -6.84
CA ASP A 149 -4.63 -6.08 -7.45
C ASP A 149 -4.21 -6.22 -8.93
N GLY A 150 -3.78 -5.11 -9.55
CA GLY A 150 -3.01 -5.12 -10.78
C GLY A 150 -1.62 -5.74 -10.65
N VAL A 151 -1.20 -6.14 -9.44
CA VAL A 151 -0.08 -7.07 -9.21
C VAL A 151 -0.62 -8.43 -8.76
N GLU A 152 -0.08 -9.51 -9.33
CA GLU A 152 -0.44 -10.86 -8.93
C GLU A 152 -0.20 -11.09 -7.44
N GLU A 153 -1.23 -11.58 -6.75
CA GLU A 153 -1.24 -11.64 -5.30
C GLU A 153 -0.34 -12.74 -4.70
N HIS A 154 -0.08 -13.82 -5.45
CA HIS A 154 0.41 -15.09 -4.89
C HIS A 154 1.88 -15.44 -5.23
N PHE A 155 2.72 -14.49 -5.66
CA PHE A 155 4.15 -14.79 -5.88
C PHE A 155 4.87 -15.20 -4.58
N THR A 156 5.81 -16.13 -4.66
CA THR A 156 6.55 -16.66 -3.51
C THR A 156 8.02 -16.24 -3.54
N LEU A 157 8.79 -16.60 -2.50
CA LEU A 157 10.25 -16.44 -2.51
C LEU A 157 10.93 -17.35 -3.54
N GLU A 158 10.27 -18.42 -4.00
CA GLU A 158 10.79 -19.27 -5.08
C GLU A 158 10.65 -18.58 -6.44
N ASP A 159 9.54 -17.87 -6.65
CA ASP A 159 9.30 -17.05 -7.84
C ASP A 159 10.22 -15.81 -7.87
N TYR A 160 10.52 -15.25 -6.69
CA TYR A 160 11.44 -14.13 -6.54
C TYR A 160 12.52 -14.35 -5.44
N PRO A 161 13.58 -15.13 -5.74
CA PRO A 161 14.64 -15.44 -4.77
C PRO A 161 15.46 -14.23 -4.30
N GLY A 162 15.51 -13.16 -5.10
CA GLY A 162 16.24 -11.93 -4.79
C GLY A 162 15.58 -11.03 -3.75
N LEU A 163 14.30 -11.27 -3.42
CA LEU A 163 13.47 -10.34 -2.63
C LEU A 163 14.10 -9.97 -1.27
N LEU A 164 14.75 -10.92 -0.59
CA LEU A 164 15.37 -10.65 0.71
C LEU A 164 16.78 -10.03 0.65
N ASN A 165 17.40 -9.97 -0.53
CA ASN A 165 18.79 -9.53 -0.70
C ASN A 165 18.95 -8.25 -1.55
N GLU A 166 17.91 -7.84 -2.28
CA GLU A 166 17.93 -6.66 -3.13
C GLU A 166 17.46 -5.39 -2.38
N ASP A 167 17.77 -4.20 -2.90
CA ASP A 167 17.24 -2.94 -2.34
C ASP A 167 15.74 -2.75 -2.68
N ALA A 168 15.08 -1.81 -2.00
CA ALA A 168 13.65 -1.60 -2.17
C ALA A 168 13.27 -1.17 -3.60
N GLU A 169 14.13 -0.41 -4.28
CA GLU A 169 13.93 0.02 -5.67
C GLU A 169 13.83 -1.17 -6.61
N ARG A 170 14.79 -2.08 -6.51
CA ARG A 170 14.82 -3.28 -7.35
C ARG A 170 13.66 -4.22 -7.03
N ILE A 171 13.28 -4.35 -5.75
CA ILE A 171 12.11 -5.13 -5.32
C ILE A 171 10.84 -4.59 -5.94
N ALA A 172 10.50 -3.31 -5.72
CA ALA A 172 9.27 -2.73 -6.22
C ALA A 172 9.21 -2.76 -7.75
N THR A 173 10.31 -2.40 -8.43
CA THR A 173 10.38 -2.38 -9.89
C THR A 173 10.24 -3.78 -10.49
N ARG A 174 10.89 -4.79 -9.88
CA ARG A 174 10.80 -6.17 -10.35
C ARG A 174 9.42 -6.76 -10.12
N ILE A 175 8.78 -6.47 -8.99
CA ILE A 175 7.41 -6.91 -8.73
C ILE A 175 6.45 -6.38 -9.80
N ILE A 176 6.51 -5.08 -10.12
CA ILE A 176 5.69 -4.50 -11.20
C ILE A 176 6.00 -5.16 -12.55
N LYS A 177 7.28 -5.43 -12.84
CA LYS A 177 7.70 -5.98 -14.13
C LYS A 177 7.30 -7.44 -14.32
N GLU A 178 7.49 -8.28 -13.31
CA GLU A 178 7.33 -9.74 -13.40
C GLU A 178 5.92 -10.20 -13.02
N PHE A 179 5.27 -9.49 -12.09
CA PHE A 179 3.97 -9.88 -11.52
C PHE A 179 2.86 -8.85 -11.80
N GLY A 180 3.15 -7.72 -12.46
CA GLY A 180 2.13 -6.72 -12.80
C GLY A 180 1.32 -7.09 -14.04
N ARG A 181 -0.01 -7.10 -13.93
CA ARG A 181 -0.99 -7.39 -14.99
C ARG A 181 -0.97 -6.32 -16.09
N PRO A 182 -0.69 -6.64 -17.36
CA PRO A 182 -0.50 -5.62 -18.40
C PRO A 182 -1.72 -4.72 -18.68
N ASP A 183 -2.93 -5.24 -18.48
CA ASP A 183 -4.17 -4.53 -18.78
C ASP A 183 -4.68 -3.66 -17.62
N ASP A 184 -3.98 -3.68 -16.49
CA ASP A 184 -4.38 -3.01 -15.26
C ASP A 184 -3.28 -2.10 -14.72
N ASP A 185 -3.71 -1.13 -13.91
CA ASP A 185 -2.81 -0.30 -13.16
C ASP A 185 -2.12 -1.13 -12.08
N ALA A 186 -0.81 -0.99 -11.97
CA ALA A 186 -0.03 -1.72 -10.99
C ALA A 186 0.75 -0.74 -10.14
N LEU A 187 0.54 -0.82 -8.83
CA LEU A 187 1.31 -0.07 -7.84
C LEU A 187 1.90 -1.02 -6.79
N CYS A 188 3.17 -0.81 -6.47
CA CYS A 188 3.89 -1.54 -5.44
C CYS A 188 4.72 -0.58 -4.59
N VAL A 189 4.57 -0.68 -3.27
CA VAL A 189 5.50 -0.10 -2.29
C VAL A 189 6.28 -1.23 -1.65
N ALA A 190 7.60 -1.20 -1.80
CA ALA A 190 8.52 -2.08 -1.09
C ALA A 190 9.22 -1.29 0.02
N LEU A 191 9.34 -1.89 1.20
CA LEU A 191 10.02 -1.32 2.35
C LEU A 191 10.83 -2.40 3.05
N ARG A 192 12.14 -2.19 3.17
CA ARG A 192 13.07 -3.01 3.93
C ARG A 192 13.39 -2.34 5.26
N TYR A 193 13.06 -3.02 6.36
CA TYR A 193 13.38 -2.55 7.70
C TYR A 193 14.81 -2.95 8.08
N ARG A 194 15.62 -1.99 8.55
CA ARG A 194 17.04 -2.20 8.87
C ARG A 194 17.38 -2.10 10.37
N GLY A 195 16.42 -1.67 11.20
CA GLY A 195 16.59 -1.44 12.64
C GLY A 195 17.14 -0.06 12.99
#